data_AF-A0A951L671-F1
#
_entry.id   AF-A0A951L671-F1
#
_cell.length_a   1.000
_cell.length_b   1.000
_cell.length_c   1.000
_cell.angle_alpha   90.00
_cell.angle_beta   90.00
_cell.angle_gamma   90.00
#
_symmetry.space_group_name_H-M   'P 1'
#
loop_
_entity.id
_entity.type
_entity.pdbx_description
1 polymer ?
#
loop_
_entity_poly.entity_id
_entity_poly.type
_entity_poly.pdbx_seq_one_letter_code
_entity_poly.pdbx_strand_id
1 'polypeptide(L)'
;MMQINRPAHWVGNNGDGIREVVMLHFVEVRRIDTDAAADLMDGMRDWLATHQIEPVILDRRQTPPGLLFRVAFREPHHAVLFAEAFDGRLTCTDPHGSPLWSEDLSEA
;
A
#
# COMPACT_ATOMS: atom_id res chain seq x y z
N MET A 1 29.11 36.19 -45.16
CA MET A 1 29.16 37.05 -43.95
C MET A 1 27.74 37.52 -43.73
N MET A 2 27.04 37.33 -42.60
CA MET A 2 27.43 37.06 -41.22
C MET A 2 26.45 36.05 -40.60
N GLN A 3 27.00 35.02 -39.96
CA GLN A 3 26.33 34.26 -38.91
C GLN A 3 26.21 35.16 -37.68
N ILE A 4 25.06 35.15 -37.02
CA ILE A 4 24.89 35.79 -35.70
C ILE A 4 24.90 34.68 -34.65
N ASN A 5 25.87 34.77 -33.75
CA ASN A 5 26.16 33.85 -32.66
C ASN A 5 25.18 34.03 -31.47
N ARG A 6 24.97 32.90 -30.76
CA ARG A 6 24.07 32.61 -29.61
C ARG A 6 24.33 33.46 -28.34
N PRO A 7 23.49 33.37 -27.29
CA PRO A 7 23.83 32.39 -26.24
C PRO A 7 22.66 31.67 -25.51
N ALA A 8 22.99 30.45 -25.08
CA ALA A 8 22.62 29.71 -23.87
C ALA A 8 21.26 29.91 -23.19
N HIS A 9 20.48 28.82 -23.18
CA HIS A 9 19.77 28.35 -21.99
C HIS A 9 19.57 26.83 -22.09
N TRP A 10 19.98 26.15 -21.03
CA TRP A 10 19.82 24.73 -20.68
C TRP A 10 18.43 24.16 -21.03
N VAL A 11 18.31 22.98 -21.66
CA VAL A 11 18.25 21.61 -21.07
C VAL A 11 17.19 21.42 -19.98
N GLY A 12 16.28 20.48 -20.27
CA GLY A 12 15.27 19.87 -19.40
C GLY A 12 14.26 19.14 -20.28
N ASN A 13 14.69 18.16 -21.08
CA ASN A 13 14.77 16.74 -20.73
C ASN A 13 13.47 16.20 -20.10
N ASN A 14 12.83 15.33 -20.87
CA ASN A 14 11.92 14.27 -20.46
C ASN A 14 10.62 14.72 -19.79
N GLY A 15 9.52 14.59 -20.54
CA GLY A 15 8.21 14.24 -19.99
C GLY A 15 8.26 12.84 -19.38
N ASP A 16 9.15 12.64 -18.40
CA ASP A 16 9.03 11.57 -17.43
C ASP A 16 7.79 11.95 -16.63
N GLY A 17 6.67 11.34 -17.01
CA GLY A 17 5.54 11.25 -16.14
C GLY A 17 6.08 10.69 -14.84
N ILE A 18 6.29 11.58 -13.87
CA ILE A 18 6.27 11.27 -12.45
C ILE A 18 5.00 10.46 -12.27
N ARG A 19 5.14 9.16 -12.46
CA ARG A 19 4.30 8.15 -11.84
C ARG A 19 4.43 8.54 -10.40
N GLU A 20 3.45 9.28 -9.88
CA GLU A 20 3.35 9.49 -8.46
C GLU A 20 3.42 8.09 -7.90
N VAL A 21 4.55 7.80 -7.28
CA VAL A 21 4.86 6.48 -6.82
C VAL A 21 4.05 6.36 -5.54
N VAL A 22 2.75 6.08 -5.70
CA VAL A 22 1.81 6.05 -4.58
C VAL A 22 2.18 4.84 -3.76
N MET A 23 2.92 5.09 -2.67
CA MET A 23 3.23 4.08 -1.69
C MET A 23 1.91 3.66 -1.03
N LEU A 24 1.62 2.36 -1.08
CA LEU A 24 0.45 1.80 -0.43
C LEU A 24 0.88 1.12 0.87
N HIS A 25 0.21 1.49 1.94
CA HIS A 25 0.40 0.91 3.26
C HIS A 25 -0.64 -0.20 3.43
N PHE A 26 -0.19 -1.44 3.43
CA PHE A 26 -1.08 -2.57 3.62
C PHE A 26 -1.18 -2.92 5.10
N VAL A 27 -2.37 -3.33 5.51
CA VAL A 27 -2.64 -3.96 6.81
C VAL A 27 -3.21 -5.34 6.56
N GLU A 28 -2.59 -6.33 7.17
CA GLU A 28 -3.00 -7.72 7.18
C GLU A 28 -3.65 -8.07 8.52
N VAL A 29 -4.93 -8.41 8.52
CA VAL A 29 -5.64 -8.90 9.70
C VAL A 29 -5.92 -10.38 9.52
N ARG A 30 -5.34 -11.21 10.38
CA ARG A 30 -5.47 -12.67 10.34
C ARG A 30 -6.46 -13.14 11.39
N ARG A 31 -7.34 -14.08 11.01
CA ARG A 31 -8.26 -14.76 11.93
C ARG A 31 -8.29 -16.24 11.65
N ILE A 32 -8.26 -17.03 12.71
CA ILE A 32 -8.35 -18.50 12.63
C ILE A 32 -9.81 -18.94 12.60
N ASP A 33 -10.67 -18.23 13.33
CA ASP A 33 -12.12 -18.44 13.33
C ASP A 33 -12.76 -17.86 12.06
N THR A 34 -13.36 -18.75 11.26
CA THR A 34 -14.02 -18.38 10.00
C THR A 34 -15.48 -18.00 10.16
N ASP A 35 -16.11 -18.37 11.27
CA ASP A 35 -17.55 -18.14 11.46
C ASP A 35 -17.81 -16.66 11.80
N ALA A 36 -16.85 -16.01 12.48
CA ALA A 36 -16.87 -14.56 12.76
C ALA A 36 -16.39 -13.67 11.59
N ALA A 37 -16.15 -14.24 10.40
CA ALA A 37 -15.52 -13.53 9.29
C ALA A 37 -16.40 -12.44 8.67
N ALA A 38 -17.71 -12.68 8.61
CA ALA A 38 -18.67 -11.71 8.08
C ALA A 38 -18.79 -10.52 9.03
N ASP A 39 -19.02 -10.79 10.32
CA ASP A 39 -19.13 -9.78 11.38
C ASP A 39 -17.86 -8.92 11.48
N LEU A 40 -16.68 -9.53 11.34
CA LEU A 40 -15.42 -8.80 11.32
C LEU A 40 -15.31 -7.88 10.10
N MET A 41 -15.73 -8.34 8.92
CA MET A 41 -15.71 -7.54 7.70
C MET A 41 -16.65 -6.34 7.80
N ASP A 42 -17.82 -6.52 8.39
CA ASP A 42 -18.78 -5.45 8.59
C ASP A 42 -18.26 -4.47 9.66
N GLY A 43 -17.67 -4.96 10.74
CA GLY A 43 -16.96 -4.13 11.72
C GLY A 43 -15.82 -3.30 11.11
N MET A 44 -15.05 -3.87 10.17
CA MET A 44 -14.02 -3.14 9.43
C MET A 44 -14.63 -2.03 8.55
N ARG A 45 -15.72 -2.31 7.85
CA ARG A 45 -16.43 -1.30 7.03
C ARG A 45 -17.00 -0.18 7.88
N ASP A 46 -17.63 -0.51 8.99
CA ASP A 46 -18.23 0.48 9.91
C ASP A 46 -17.17 1.37 10.53
N TRP A 47 -16.03 0.79 10.93
CA TRP A 47 -14.90 1.56 11.45
C TRP A 47 -14.33 2.51 10.38
N LEU A 48 -14.15 2.04 9.14
CA LEU A 48 -13.67 2.86 8.02
C LEU A 48 -14.64 4.01 7.72
N ALA A 49 -15.94 3.73 7.69
CA ALA A 49 -16.99 4.72 7.46
C ALA A 49 -17.02 5.78 8.58
N THR A 50 -16.90 5.36 9.83
CA THR A 50 -16.87 6.25 11.00
C THR A 50 -15.71 7.22 10.96
N HIS A 51 -14.55 6.75 10.50
CA HIS A 51 -13.33 7.58 10.38
C HIS A 51 -13.23 8.30 9.03
N GLN A 52 -14.21 8.14 8.14
CA GLN A 52 -14.22 8.70 6.78
C GLN A 52 -12.98 8.30 5.96
N ILE A 53 -12.46 7.08 6.19
CA ILE A 53 -11.28 6.56 5.52
C ILE A 53 -11.73 5.66 4.36
N GLU A 54 -11.36 6.05 3.14
CA GLU A 54 -11.58 5.22 1.96
C GLU A 54 -10.33 4.36 1.68
N PRO A 55 -10.39 3.03 1.86
CA PRO A 55 -9.28 2.15 1.52
C PRO A 55 -9.14 2.04 0.01
N VAL A 56 -7.91 1.90 -0.47
CA VAL A 56 -7.62 1.64 -1.89
C VAL A 56 -7.99 0.20 -2.25
N ILE A 57 -7.77 -0.72 -1.33
CA ILE A 57 -8.06 -2.15 -1.49
C ILE A 57 -8.67 -2.63 -0.18
N LEU A 58 -9.73 -3.42 -0.28
CA LEU A 58 -10.27 -4.22 0.81
C LEU A 58 -10.51 -5.63 0.25
N ASP A 59 -9.59 -6.54 0.53
CA ASP A 59 -9.60 -7.92 0.02
C ASP A 59 -9.72 -8.93 1.17
N ARG A 60 -10.33 -10.08 0.86
CA ARG A 60 -10.49 -11.22 1.78
C ARG A 60 -10.02 -12.48 1.09
N ARG A 61 -9.09 -13.20 1.72
CA ARG A 61 -8.62 -14.51 1.25
C ARG A 61 -8.76 -15.56 2.34
N GLN A 62 -9.24 -16.74 1.97
CA GLN A 62 -9.07 -17.94 2.79
C GLN A 62 -7.62 -18.41 2.67
N THR A 63 -6.94 -18.52 3.80
CA THR A 63 -5.54 -18.94 3.88
C THR A 63 -5.42 -19.91 5.05
N PRO A 64 -5.05 -21.18 4.86
CA PRO A 64 -4.90 -22.11 5.99
C PRO A 64 -3.98 -21.51 7.07
N PRO A 65 -4.35 -21.53 8.36
CA PRO A 65 -5.50 -22.22 8.96
C PRO A 65 -6.82 -21.42 9.07
N GLY A 66 -6.95 -20.25 8.45
CA GLY A 66 -8.17 -19.43 8.54
C GLY A 66 -8.33 -18.39 7.42
N LEU A 67 -8.46 -17.12 7.77
CA LEU A 67 -8.72 -16.01 6.86
C LEU A 67 -7.68 -14.90 7.03
N LEU A 68 -7.40 -14.24 5.90
CA LEU A 68 -6.58 -13.06 5.79
C LEU A 68 -7.41 -11.93 5.17
N PHE A 69 -7.54 -10.84 5.90
CA PHE A 69 -8.05 -9.58 5.39
C PHE A 69 -6.88 -8.68 5.04
N ARG A 70 -6.87 -8.14 3.83
CA ARG A 70 -5.83 -7.23 3.37
C ARG A 70 -6.46 -5.90 2.99
N VAL A 71 -6.07 -4.85 3.71
CA VAL A 71 -6.56 -3.49 3.49
C VAL A 71 -5.40 -2.61 3.07
N ALA A 72 -5.56 -1.80 2.03
CA ALA A 72 -4.53 -0.89 1.55
C ALA A 72 -4.95 0.56 1.76
N PHE A 73 -4.04 1.38 2.25
CA PHE A 73 -4.23 2.80 2.50
C PHE A 73 -3.20 3.62 1.72
N ARG A 74 -3.60 4.79 1.22
CA ARG A 74 -2.65 5.77 0.67
C ARG A 74 -1.85 6.44 1.78
N GLU A 75 -2.50 6.66 2.91
CA GLU A 75 -1.97 7.41 4.02
C GLU A 75 -1.42 6.47 5.10
N PRO A 76 -0.14 6.62 5.53
CA PRO A 76 0.46 5.74 6.53
C PRO A 76 -0.26 5.81 7.87
N HIS A 77 -0.74 7.00 8.26
CA HIS A 77 -1.41 7.20 9.53
C HIS A 77 -2.76 6.46 9.60
N HIS A 78 -3.50 6.38 8.49
CA HIS A 78 -4.73 5.57 8.42
C HIS A 78 -4.44 4.08 8.59
N ALA A 79 -3.35 3.60 8.00
CA ALA A 79 -2.95 2.20 8.13
C ALA A 79 -2.57 1.86 9.58
N VAL A 80 -1.86 2.76 10.27
CA VAL A 80 -1.50 2.57 11.70
C VAL A 80 -2.76 2.51 12.57
N LEU A 81 -3.67 3.48 12.43
CA LEU A 81 -4.92 3.48 13.20
C LEU A 81 -5.77 2.22 12.97
N PHE A 82 -5.85 1.76 11.72
CA PHE A 82 -6.56 0.54 11.39
C PHE A 82 -5.88 -0.71 11.96
N ALA A 83 -4.54 -0.77 11.89
CA ALA A 83 -3.77 -1.87 12.46
C ALA A 83 -3.96 -1.96 13.98
N GLU A 84 -3.97 -0.83 14.70
CA GLU A 84 -4.24 -0.80 16.13
C GLU A 84 -5.67 -1.23 16.47
N ALA A 85 -6.66 -0.81 15.67
CA ALA A 85 -8.07 -1.13 15.92
C ALA A 85 -8.41 -2.62 15.73
N PHE A 86 -7.73 -3.30 14.80
CA PHE A 86 -8.06 -4.68 14.41
C PHE A 86 -6.97 -5.70 14.75
N ASP A 87 -5.95 -5.31 15.52
CA ASP A 87 -4.76 -6.13 15.79
C ASP A 87 -4.14 -6.64 14.48
N GLY A 88 -3.98 -5.70 13.54
CA GLY A 88 -3.48 -5.92 12.19
C GLY A 88 -1.97 -5.75 12.10
N ARG A 89 -1.35 -6.47 11.16
CA ARG A 89 0.07 -6.32 10.85
C ARG A 89 0.25 -5.37 9.67
N LEU A 90 0.99 -4.29 9.88
CA LEU A 90 1.42 -3.40 8.80
C LEU A 90 2.43 -4.11 7.90
N THR A 91 2.19 -4.06 6.60
CA THR A 91 3.13 -4.47 5.56
C THR A 91 3.30 -3.31 4.57
N CYS A 92 4.47 -2.69 4.57
CA CYS A 92 4.83 -1.73 3.53
C CYS A 92 5.26 -2.54 2.29
N THR A 93 4.51 -2.42 1.20
CA THR A 93 5.01 -2.87 -0.09
C THR A 93 5.60 -1.65 -0.76
N ASP A 94 6.88 -1.73 -1.10
CA ASP A 94 7.48 -0.72 -1.96
C ASP A 94 6.70 -0.68 -3.30
N PRO A 95 6.55 0.47 -3.94
CA PRO A 95 5.97 0.60 -5.29
C PRO A 95 6.48 -0.38 -6.36
N HIS A 96 7.66 -0.97 -6.17
CA HIS A 96 8.21 -2.03 -7.02
C HIS A 96 7.64 -3.43 -6.71
N GLY A 97 6.71 -3.54 -5.76
CA GLY A 97 6.08 -4.82 -5.39
C GLY A 97 6.97 -5.75 -4.58
N SER A 98 8.18 -5.31 -4.22
CA SER A 98 9.13 -6.11 -3.46
C SER A 98 8.85 -5.96 -1.97
N PRO A 99 8.74 -7.06 -1.21
CA PRO A 99 8.83 -6.98 0.23
C PRO A 99 10.21 -6.42 0.60
N LEU A 100 10.27 -5.40 1.46
CA LEU A 100 11.52 -4.83 2.00
C LEU A 100 12.35 -5.83 2.85
N TRP A 101 11.90 -7.09 2.93
CA TRP A 101 12.55 -8.18 3.67
C TRP A 101 12.98 -9.36 2.77
N SER A 102 13.13 -9.16 1.45
CA SER A 102 13.86 -10.15 0.64
C SER A 102 15.35 -10.11 0.99
N GLU A 103 15.69 -10.79 2.08
CA GLU A 103 17.03 -11.23 2.42
C GLU A 103 17.60 -12.03 1.24
N ASP A 104 18.54 -11.38 0.55
CA ASP A 104 19.85 -11.90 0.13
C ASP A 104 20.20 -13.32 0.65
N LEU A 105 19.62 -14.39 0.12
CA LEU A 105 20.08 -15.76 0.42
C LEU A 105 19.70 -16.74 -0.71
N SER A 106 20.58 -16.90 -1.70
CA SER A 106 20.97 -18.20 -2.31
C SER A 106 21.87 -17.98 -3.53
N GLU A 107 23.14 -17.62 -3.30
CA GLU A 107 24.21 -18.18 -4.13
C GLU A 107 24.63 -19.50 -3.46
N ALA A 108 24.34 -20.62 -4.13
CA ALA A 108 24.98 -21.91 -3.91
C ALA A 108 24.95 -22.71 -5.22
#